data_AF-A0A7R9TV14-F1
#
_entry.id   AF-A0A7R9TV14-F1
#
_cell.length_a   1.000
_cell.length_b   1.000
_cell.length_c   1.000
_cell.angle_alpha   90.00
_cell.angle_beta   90.00
_cell.angle_gamma   90.00
#
_symmetry.space_group_name_H-M   'P 1'
#
loop_
_entity.id
_entity.type
_entity.pdbx_description
1 polymer ?
#
loop_
_entity_poly.entity_id
_entity_poly.type
_entity_poly.pdbx_seq_one_letter_code
_entity_poly.pdbx_strand_id
1 'polypeptide(L)'
;CSSDLRKKDAQFSFLHVYHHSTIGIMWGFLLNIGHGNGSASFGAWINSLVHVVMYSHYFYTSFGFKNPLKPLITKFQIVQFYLCLLHVLVFLAMETVVPTQLGYLQFAYHVTMVGLFTQFYKKSYSKSVKSVKST
;
A
#
# COMPACT_ATOMS: atom_id res chain seq x y z
N CYS A 1 -7.57 -31.33 -7.05
CA CYS A 1 -6.44 -30.89 -6.20
C CYS A 1 -5.63 -29.74 -6.83
N SER A 2 -6.29 -28.70 -7.39
CA SER A 2 -5.60 -27.60 -8.12
C SER A 2 -6.20 -26.22 -7.86
N SER A 3 -7.25 -26.14 -7.04
CA SER A 3 -7.98 -24.90 -6.73
C SER A 3 -7.37 -24.12 -5.55
N ASP A 4 -6.67 -24.79 -4.63
CA ASP A 4 -6.05 -24.12 -3.48
C ASP A 4 -4.75 -23.39 -3.82
N LEU A 5 -3.98 -23.90 -4.80
CA LEU A 5 -2.79 -23.21 -5.31
C LEU A 5 -3.18 -21.90 -6.01
N ARG A 6 -4.25 -21.91 -6.83
CA ARG A 6 -4.80 -20.68 -7.45
C ARG A 6 -5.27 -19.63 -6.45
N LYS A 7 -5.73 -20.02 -5.25
CA LYS A 7 -6.09 -19.09 -4.17
C LYS A 7 -4.86 -18.48 -3.49
N LYS A 8 -3.79 -19.26 -3.32
CA LYS A 8 -2.50 -18.79 -2.78
C LYS A 8 -1.78 -17.84 -3.74
N ASP A 9 -1.80 -18.13 -5.05
CA ASP A 9 -1.17 -17.28 -6.07
C ASP A 9 -1.88 -15.92 -6.23
N ALA A 10 -3.19 -15.87 -5.94
CA ALA A 10 -3.94 -14.61 -5.89
C ALA A 10 -3.53 -13.71 -4.70
N GLN A 11 -2.91 -14.28 -3.65
CA GLN A 11 -2.42 -13.57 -2.49
C GLN A 11 -1.04 -12.94 -2.77
N PHE A 12 -0.19 -13.62 -3.55
CA PHE A 12 1.12 -13.13 -4.02
C PHE A 12 1.04 -12.44 -5.39
N SER A 13 0.23 -11.40 -5.48
CA SER A 13 0.24 -10.55 -6.68
C SER A 13 1.61 -9.90 -6.89
N PHE A 14 1.97 -9.60 -8.15
CA PHE A 14 3.18 -8.83 -8.48
C PHE A 14 3.32 -7.57 -7.62
N LEU A 15 2.21 -6.89 -7.34
CA LEU A 15 2.15 -5.72 -6.45
C LEU A 15 2.65 -6.03 -5.03
N HIS A 16 2.24 -7.17 -4.47
CA HIS A 16 2.64 -7.58 -3.12
C HIS A 16 4.15 -7.87 -3.06
N VAL A 17 4.65 -8.66 -4.01
CA VAL A 17 6.08 -9.01 -4.07
C VAL A 17 6.94 -7.77 -4.35
N TYR A 18 6.53 -6.92 -5.29
CA TYR A 18 7.20 -5.66 -5.59
C TYR A 18 7.26 -4.76 -4.36
N HIS A 19 6.12 -4.53 -3.69
CA HIS A 19 6.06 -3.68 -2.51
C HIS A 19 6.92 -4.21 -1.35
N HIS A 20 6.76 -5.47 -0.94
CA HIS A 20 7.47 -6.02 0.22
C HIS A 20 8.98 -6.20 0.00
N SER A 21 9.41 -6.51 -1.22
CA SER A 21 10.85 -6.57 -1.53
C SER A 21 11.48 -5.18 -1.56
N THR A 22 10.86 -4.22 -2.24
CA THR A 22 11.40 -2.86 -2.38
C THR A 22 11.37 -2.08 -1.07
N ILE A 23 10.28 -2.16 -0.30
CA ILE A 23 10.16 -1.42 0.96
C ILE A 23 11.18 -1.90 1.98
N GLY A 24 11.47 -3.21 2.04
CA GLY A 24 12.47 -3.78 2.93
C GLY A 24 13.89 -3.28 2.61
N ILE A 25 14.24 -3.24 1.32
CA ILE A 25 15.53 -2.70 0.86
C ILE A 25 15.63 -1.20 1.17
N MET A 26 14.59 -0.42 0.86
CA MET A 26 14.58 1.03 1.10
C MET A 26 14.67 1.35 2.59
N TRP A 27 13.93 0.67 3.45
CA TRP A 27 14.01 0.86 4.90
C TRP A 27 15.35 0.41 5.48
N GLY A 28 15.90 -0.71 5.00
CA GLY A 28 17.23 -1.16 5.39
C GLY A 28 18.32 -0.14 5.04
N PHE A 29 18.26 0.44 3.85
CA PHE A 29 19.15 1.52 3.43
C PHE A 29 18.97 2.77 4.31
N LEU A 30 17.72 3.19 4.56
CA LEU A 30 17.40 4.38 5.35
C LEU A 30 17.88 4.27 6.81
N LEU A 31 17.75 3.08 7.41
CA LEU A 31 18.28 2.79 8.74
C LEU A 31 19.81 2.77 8.76
N ASN A 32 20.44 2.24 7.72
CA ASN A 32 21.90 2.17 7.62
C ASN A 32 22.53 3.57 7.56
N ILE A 33 21.89 4.52 6.88
CA ILE A 33 22.35 5.93 6.79
C ILE A 33 21.92 6.79 7.99
N GLY A 34 21.24 6.22 9.00
CA GLY A 34 20.83 6.94 10.21
C GLY A 34 19.65 7.92 10.05
N HIS A 35 18.97 7.92 8.90
CA HIS A 35 17.84 8.82 8.59
C HIS A 35 16.46 8.16 8.80
N GLY A 36 16.39 7.11 9.63
CA GLY A 36 15.12 6.44 9.97
C GLY A 36 14.18 7.24 10.90
N ASN A 37 14.55 8.47 11.25
CA ASN A 37 13.87 9.34 12.21
C ASN A 37 13.21 10.56 11.54
N GLY A 38 12.41 11.31 12.30
CA GLY A 38 11.75 12.54 11.83
C GLY A 38 10.71 12.28 10.73
N SER A 39 10.85 12.95 9.60
CA SER A 39 9.90 12.93 8.46
C SER A 39 9.66 11.52 7.89
N ALA A 40 10.62 10.59 8.02
CA ALA A 40 10.43 9.19 7.63
C ALA A 40 9.45 8.42 8.53
N SER A 41 9.33 8.82 9.80
CA SER A 41 8.48 8.14 10.79
C SER A 41 6.98 8.31 10.50
N PHE A 42 6.58 9.41 9.84
CA PHE A 42 5.19 9.62 9.42
C PHE A 42 4.69 8.50 8.50
N GLY A 43 5.52 8.09 7.53
CA GLY A 43 5.19 7.00 6.61
C GLY A 43 5.00 5.66 7.34
N ALA A 44 5.87 5.34 8.30
CA ALA A 44 5.75 4.13 9.11
C ALA A 44 4.51 4.15 10.03
N TRP A 45 4.19 5.32 10.60
CA TRP A 45 3.03 5.49 11.47
C TRP A 45 1.72 5.28 10.71
N ILE A 46 1.54 5.95 9.57
CA ILE A 46 0.31 5.82 8.79
C ILE A 46 0.19 4.43 8.15
N ASN A 47 1.32 3.83 7.74
CA ASN A 47 1.35 2.46 7.27
C ASN A 47 0.88 1.49 8.35
N SER A 48 1.39 1.62 9.57
CA SER A 48 0.99 0.78 10.71
C SER A 48 -0.52 0.89 10.98
N LEU A 49 -1.08 2.11 10.95
CA LEU A 49 -2.51 2.34 11.12
C LEU A 49 -3.34 1.61 10.05
N VAL A 50 -2.96 1.74 8.78
CA VAL A 50 -3.62 1.04 7.66
C VAL A 50 -3.49 -0.47 7.77
N HIS A 51 -2.32 -0.96 8.19
CA HIS A 51 -2.08 -2.39 8.38
C HIS A 51 -2.94 -2.97 9.51
N VAL A 52 -3.14 -2.25 10.61
CA VAL A 52 -4.07 -2.68 11.67
C VAL A 52 -5.48 -2.89 11.10
N VAL A 53 -5.99 -1.96 10.30
CA VAL A 53 -7.31 -2.08 9.66
C VAL A 53 -7.36 -3.26 8.68
N MET A 54 -6.31 -3.42 7.87
CA MET A 54 -6.22 -4.48 6.85
C MET A 54 -6.14 -5.88 7.48
N TYR A 55 -5.31 -6.07 8.50
CA TYR A 55 -5.19 -7.35 9.20
C TYR A 55 -6.43 -7.66 10.04
N SER A 56 -7.09 -6.65 10.60
CA SER A 56 -8.39 -6.84 11.27
C SER A 56 -9.44 -7.41 10.32
N HIS A 57 -9.47 -6.94 9.07
CA HIS A 57 -10.31 -7.53 8.04
C HIS A 57 -9.91 -8.97 7.73
N TYR A 58 -8.62 -9.26 7.56
CA TYR A 58 -8.20 -10.64 7.29
C TYR A 58 -8.56 -11.59 8.42
N PHE A 59 -8.38 -11.16 9.67
CA PHE A 59 -8.82 -11.90 10.85
C PHE A 59 -10.33 -12.15 10.82
N TYR A 60 -11.14 -11.14 10.52
CA TYR A 60 -12.59 -11.30 10.39
C TYR A 60 -12.98 -12.28 9.28
N THR A 61 -12.34 -12.19 8.10
CA THR A 61 -12.60 -13.13 6.99
C THR A 61 -12.09 -14.55 7.25
N SER A 62 -11.17 -14.73 8.21
CA SER A 62 -10.63 -16.05 8.56
C SER A 62 -11.67 -16.95 9.25
N PHE A 63 -12.66 -16.36 9.92
CA PHE A 63 -13.82 -17.05 10.46
C PHE A 63 -14.87 -17.46 9.40
N GLY A 64 -14.59 -17.25 8.11
CA GLY A 64 -15.47 -17.64 7.01
C GLY A 64 -16.54 -16.61 6.63
N PHE A 65 -16.59 -15.46 7.32
CA PHE A 65 -17.52 -14.38 6.99
C PHE A 65 -17.09 -13.62 5.73
N LYS A 66 -18.05 -13.39 4.81
CA LYS A 66 -17.84 -12.49 3.66
C LYS A 66 -17.93 -11.05 4.15
N ASN A 67 -16.80 -10.34 4.17
CA ASN A 67 -16.76 -8.94 4.56
C ASN A 67 -17.06 -8.01 3.36
N PRO A 68 -18.18 -7.26 3.35
CA PRO A 68 -18.49 -6.30 2.28
C PRO A 68 -17.57 -5.06 2.30
N LEU A 69 -16.76 -4.87 3.34
CA LEU A 69 -15.86 -3.72 3.51
C LEU A 69 -14.54 -3.83 2.74
N LYS A 70 -14.30 -4.95 2.04
CA LYS A 70 -13.09 -5.18 1.23
C LYS A 70 -12.75 -4.02 0.25
N PRO A 71 -13.69 -3.46 -0.55
CA PRO A 71 -13.40 -2.30 -1.39
C PRO A 71 -13.09 -1.02 -0.61
N LEU A 72 -13.68 -0.85 0.58
CA LEU A 72 -13.39 0.31 1.43
C LEU A 72 -11.95 0.27 1.93
N ILE A 73 -11.45 -0.90 2.30
CA ILE A 73 -10.05 -1.08 2.76
C ILE A 73 -9.07 -0.80 1.62
N THR A 74 -9.36 -1.25 0.40
CA THR A 74 -8.50 -0.91 -0.75
C THR A 74 -8.50 0.59 -1.04
N LYS A 75 -9.64 1.28 -0.88
CA LYS A 75 -9.69 2.75 -0.97
C LYS A 75 -8.87 3.42 0.13
N PHE A 76 -8.94 2.89 1.36
CA PHE A 76 -8.16 3.40 2.49
C PHE A 76 -6.64 3.31 2.26
N GLN A 77 -6.18 2.19 1.70
CA GLN A 77 -4.77 2.03 1.27
C GLN A 77 -4.37 3.04 0.20
N ILE A 78 -5.22 3.27 -0.81
CA ILE A 78 -4.95 4.28 -1.85
C ILE A 78 -4.87 5.69 -1.24
N VAL A 79 -5.78 6.03 -0.34
CA VAL A 79 -5.77 7.33 0.36
C VAL A 79 -4.49 7.50 1.18
N GLN A 80 -4.01 6.45 1.86
CA GLN A 80 -2.74 6.51 2.57
C GLN A 80 -1.55 6.84 1.64
N PHE A 81 -1.48 6.25 0.44
CA PHE A 81 -0.41 6.62 -0.50
C PHE A 81 -0.50 8.09 -0.96
N TYR A 82 -1.71 8.63 -1.14
CA TYR A 82 -1.89 10.06 -1.43
C TYR A 82 -1.48 10.95 -0.26
N LEU A 83 -1.79 10.56 0.98
CA LEU A 83 -1.34 11.31 2.16
C LEU A 83 0.18 11.31 2.28
N CYS A 84 0.84 10.20 1.99
CA CYS A 84 2.31 10.14 1.93
C CYS A 84 2.89 10.98 0.77
N LEU A 85 2.19 11.09 -0.36
CA LEU A 85 2.58 12.00 -1.46
C LEU A 85 2.50 13.46 -1.03
N LEU A 86 1.43 13.86 -0.34
CA LEU A 86 1.31 15.21 0.19
C LEU A 86 2.41 15.50 1.23
N HIS A 87 2.68 14.55 2.12
CA HIS A 87 3.75 14.67 3.10
C HIS A 87 5.13 14.88 2.46
N VAL A 88 5.45 14.11 1.41
CA VAL A 88 6.76 14.27 0.74
C VAL A 88 6.84 15.59 -0.07
N LEU A 89 5.72 16.13 -0.56
CA LEU A 89 5.71 17.46 -1.19
C LEU A 89 5.99 18.56 -0.17
N VAL A 90 5.40 18.48 1.03
CA VAL A 90 5.70 19.41 2.14
C VAL A 90 7.16 19.28 2.58
N PHE A 91 7.66 18.04 2.71
CA PHE A 91 9.06 17.76 3.00
C PHE A 91 10.00 18.40 1.98
N LEU A 92 9.75 18.24 0.67
CA LEU A 92 10.58 18.84 -0.38
C LEU A 92 10.56 20.37 -0.37
N ALA A 93 9.49 20.99 0.16
CA ALA A 93 9.35 22.44 0.22
C ALA A 93 9.94 23.07 1.49
N MET A 94 9.95 22.35 2.62
CA MET A 94 10.26 22.92 3.94
C MET A 94 11.45 22.28 4.66
N GLU A 95 11.85 21.06 4.29
CA GLU A 95 12.92 20.34 4.97
C GLU A 95 14.30 20.82 4.50
N THR A 96 15.20 21.08 5.46
CA THR A 96 16.58 21.50 5.19
C THR A 96 17.62 20.56 5.78
N VAL A 97 17.21 19.63 6.65
CA VAL A 97 18.12 18.74 7.40
C VAL A 97 18.35 17.42 6.68
N VAL A 98 17.31 16.85 6.07
CA VAL A 98 17.38 15.55 5.39
C VAL A 98 17.65 15.75 3.89
N PRO A 99 18.53 14.95 3.27
CA PRO A 99 18.85 15.10 1.85
C PRO A 99 17.61 14.96 0.95
N THR A 100 17.43 15.93 0.05
CA THR A 100 16.28 16.02 -0.86
C THR A 100 16.15 14.82 -1.81
N GLN A 101 17.26 14.12 -2.08
CA GLN A 101 17.30 12.89 -2.87
C GLN A 101 16.41 11.79 -2.26
N LEU A 102 16.34 11.68 -0.93
CA LEU A 102 15.46 10.74 -0.24
C LEU A 102 13.98 11.11 -0.44
N GLY A 103 13.68 12.41 -0.49
CA GLY A 103 12.35 12.93 -0.82
C GLY A 103 11.94 12.56 -2.26
N TYR A 104 12.81 12.75 -3.25
CA TYR A 104 12.53 12.35 -4.63
C TYR A 104 12.35 10.83 -4.78
N LEU A 105 13.17 10.03 -4.09
CA LEU A 105 13.03 8.58 -4.06
C LEU A 105 11.67 8.17 -3.46
N GLN A 106 11.30 8.77 -2.33
CA GLN A 106 10.02 8.52 -1.68
C GLN A 106 8.84 8.96 -2.56
N PHE A 107 8.94 10.10 -3.25
CA PHE A 107 7.91 10.56 -4.18
C PHE A 107 7.72 9.57 -5.33
N ALA A 108 8.81 9.18 -6.00
CA ALA A 108 8.77 8.21 -7.10
C ALA A 108 8.14 6.87 -6.65
N TYR A 109 8.47 6.40 -5.46
CA TYR A 109 7.92 5.18 -4.87
C TYR A 109 6.40 5.27 -4.63
N HIS A 110 5.92 6.37 -4.07
CA HIS A 110 4.49 6.51 -3.81
C HIS A 110 3.69 6.68 -5.10
N VAL A 111 4.24 7.33 -6.13
CA VAL A 111 3.62 7.41 -7.46
C VAL A 111 3.45 6.01 -8.07
N THR A 112 4.48 5.16 -8.03
CA THR A 112 4.36 3.78 -8.55
C THR A 112 3.34 2.97 -7.76
N MET A 113 3.31 3.11 -6.43
CA MET A 113 2.32 2.43 -5.58
C MET A 113 0.88 2.87 -5.88
N VAL A 114 0.61 4.17 -6.03
CA VAL A 114 -0.72 4.67 -6.44
C VAL A 114 -1.13 4.08 -7.79
N GLY A 115 -0.22 4.04 -8.77
CA GLY A 115 -0.48 3.47 -10.09
C GLY A 115 -0.86 1.99 -10.04
N LEU A 116 -0.06 1.18 -9.34
CA LEU A 116 -0.30 -0.25 -9.22
C LEU A 116 -1.55 -0.57 -8.41
N PHE A 117 -1.82 0.14 -7.31
CA PHE A 117 -3.02 -0.04 -6.51
C PHE A 117 -4.28 0.40 -7.27
N THR A 118 -4.21 1.47 -8.05
CA THR A 118 -5.32 1.90 -8.90
C THR A 118 -5.62 0.88 -9.99
N GLN A 119 -4.58 0.31 -10.61
CA GLN A 119 -4.74 -0.78 -11.59
C GLN A 119 -5.34 -2.03 -10.93
N PHE A 120 -4.87 -2.41 -9.75
CA PHE A 120 -5.43 -3.51 -8.96
C PHE A 120 -6.90 -3.29 -8.59
N TYR A 121 -7.25 -2.08 -8.14
CA TYR A 121 -8.63 -1.71 -7.81
C TYR A 121 -9.53 -1.80 -9.04
N LYS A 122 -9.11 -1.21 -10.17
CA LYS A 122 -9.86 -1.31 -11.44
C LYS A 122 -10.03 -2.77 -11.88
N LYS A 123 -8.96 -3.58 -11.86
CA LYS A 123 -9.02 -5.00 -12.27
C LYS A 123 -9.93 -5.84 -11.37
N SER A 124 -9.90 -5.59 -10.07
CA SER A 124 -10.65 -6.37 -9.07
C SER A 124 -12.12 -5.99 -8.99
N TYR A 125 -12.46 -4.72 -9.16
CA TYR A 125 -13.82 -4.22 -8.95
C TYR A 125 -14.57 -3.82 -10.23
N SER A 126 -13.90 -3.64 -11.38
CA SER A 126 -14.58 -3.33 -12.66
C SER A 126 -15.40 -4.52 -13.21
N LYS A 127 -15.01 -5.77 -12.90
CA LYS A 127 -15.82 -6.96 -13.25
C LYS A 127 -17.06 -7.15 -12.37
N SER A 128 -17.05 -6.63 -11.15
CA SER A 128 -18.21 -6.69 -10.24
C SER A 128 -19.41 -5.89 -10.76
N VAL A 129 -19.17 -4.79 -11.48
CA VAL A 129 -20.24 -3.93 -12.01
C VAL A 129 -20.97 -4.58 -13.19
N LYS A 130 -20.29 -5.40 -14.00
CA LYS A 130 -20.93 -6.13 -15.10
C LYS A 130 -21.83 -7.27 -14.64
N SER A 131 -21.59 -7.86 -13.46
CA SER A 131 -22.42 -8.94 -12.92
C SER A 131 -23.71 -8.43 -12.25
N VAL A 132 -23.72 -7.20 -11.74
CA VAL A 132 -24.91 -6.63 -11.07
C VAL A 132 -25.88 -5.99 -12.08
N LYS A 133 -25.42 -5.71 -13.31
CA LYS A 133 -26.25 -5.11 -14.37
C LYS A 133 -26.86 -6.15 -15.34
N SER A 134 -26.82 -7.44 -14.99
CA SER A 134 -27.32 -8.57 -15.80
C SER A 134 -28.29 -9.46 -15.01
N THR A 135 -29.01 -8.89 -14.05
CA THR A 135 -30.12 -9.58 -13.36
C THR A 135 -31.34 -8.68 -13.34
#